data_AF-A0A3D5CDE7-F1
#
_entry.id   AF-A0A3D5CDE7-F1
#
_cell.length_a   1.000
_cell.length_b   1.000
_cell.length_c   1.000
_cell.angle_alpha   90.00
_cell.angle_beta   90.00
_cell.angle_gamma   90.00
#
_symmetry.space_group_name_H-M   'P 1'
#
loop_
_entity.id
_entity.type
_entity.pdbx_description
1 polymer ?
#
loop_
_entity_poly.entity_id
_entity_poly.type
_entity_poly.pdbx_seq_one_letter_code
_entity_poly.pdbx_strand_id
1 'polypeptide(L)'
;ACDAGMGSSAMGASVLRNKITKAGITDVTVTNKAIANLDASADLVITQNQLTDRARQKTPDAVHVSVDNFMNSPKYDEVVELVRDQHQDGA
;
A
#
# COMPACT_ATOMS: atom_id res chain seq x y z
N ALA A 1 2.65 0.35 -5.55
CA ALA A 1 3.03 0.36 -6.96
C ALA A 1 4.52 0.70 -7.14
N CYS A 2 5.14 0.26 -8.23
CA CYS A 2 6.44 0.74 -8.71
C CYS A 2 6.36 0.99 -10.23
N ASP A 3 7.44 1.42 -10.86
CA ASP A 3 7.42 1.80 -12.28
C ASP A 3 6.98 0.64 -13.20
N ALA A 4 7.60 -0.53 -13.05
CA ALA A 4 7.26 -1.74 -13.82
C ALA A 4 6.15 -2.61 -13.20
N GLY A 5 5.82 -2.42 -11.93
CA GLY A 5 4.89 -3.28 -11.19
C GLY A 5 5.41 -4.68 -10.85
N MET A 6 6.64 -5.01 -11.28
CA MET A 6 7.33 -6.28 -11.03
C MET A 6 8.64 -6.00 -10.26
N GLY A 7 8.96 -6.82 -9.27
CA GLY A 7 10.14 -6.67 -8.41
C GLY A 7 9.82 -6.12 -7.01
N SER A 8 10.36 -4.94 -6.68
CA SER A 8 10.32 -4.37 -5.32
C SER A 8 8.90 -4.18 -4.77
N SER A 9 7.94 -3.83 -5.63
CA SER A 9 6.52 -3.72 -5.24
C SER A 9 5.87 -5.06 -4.90
N ALA A 10 6.30 -6.17 -5.53
CA ALA A 10 5.79 -7.49 -5.20
C ALA A 10 6.25 -7.91 -3.80
N MET A 11 7.51 -7.60 -3.47
CA MET A 11 8.07 -7.86 -2.15
C MET A 11 7.37 -7.02 -1.07
N GLY A 12 7.18 -5.72 -1.32
CA GLY A 12 6.43 -4.85 -0.41
C GLY A 12 4.98 -5.27 -0.21
N ALA A 13 4.31 -5.75 -1.26
CA ALA A 13 2.96 -6.31 -1.15
C ALA A 13 2.93 -7.57 -0.27
N SER A 14 3.91 -8.46 -0.39
CA SER A 14 4.04 -9.64 0.47
C SER A 14 4.30 -9.26 1.94
N VAL A 15 5.14 -8.26 2.20
CA VAL A 15 5.39 -7.73 3.56
C VAL A 15 4.09 -7.20 4.18
N LEU A 16 3.36 -6.34 3.45
CA LEU A 16 2.11 -5.78 3.95
C LEU A 16 1.05 -6.85 4.19
N ARG A 17 0.86 -7.79 3.24
CA ARG A 17 -0.08 -8.92 3.42
C ARG A 17 0.22 -9.69 4.69
N ASN A 18 1.48 -10.08 4.91
CA ASN A 18 1.87 -10.82 6.08
C ASN A 18 1.57 -10.06 7.38
N LYS A 19 1.76 -8.73 7.40
CA LYS A 19 1.46 -7.92 8.59
C LYS A 19 -0.04 -7.79 8.83
N ILE A 20 -0.84 -7.51 7.80
CA ILE A 20 -2.31 -7.46 7.87
C ILE A 20 -2.89 -8.78 8.38
N THR A 21 -2.43 -9.91 7.83
CA THR A 21 -2.86 -11.25 8.28
C THR A 21 -2.47 -11.51 9.74
N LYS A 22 -1.27 -11.11 10.17
CA LYS A 22 -0.84 -11.25 11.58
C LYS A 22 -1.64 -10.37 12.54
N ALA A 23 -2.18 -9.24 12.06
CA ALA A 23 -3.09 -8.39 12.82
C ALA A 23 -4.52 -8.94 12.89
N GLY A 24 -4.82 -10.05 12.20
CA GLY A 24 -6.14 -10.68 12.18
C GLY A 24 -7.16 -10.00 11.26
N ILE A 25 -6.71 -9.13 10.36
CA ILE A 25 -7.57 -8.39 9.43
C ILE A 25 -7.75 -9.24 8.15
N THR A 26 -8.99 -9.62 7.83
CA THR A 26 -9.28 -10.55 6.72
C THR A 26 -9.87 -9.89 5.49
N ASP A 27 -10.46 -8.71 5.63
CA ASP A 27 -11.29 -8.10 4.58
C ASP A 27 -10.53 -7.05 3.74
N VAL A 28 -9.20 -7.16 3.71
CA VAL A 28 -8.32 -6.24 2.98
C VAL A 28 -7.65 -6.93 1.81
N THR A 29 -7.83 -6.38 0.61
CA THR A 29 -7.19 -6.87 -0.60
C THR A 29 -5.89 -6.12 -0.87
N VAL A 30 -4.76 -6.81 -0.80
CA VAL A 30 -3.46 -6.24 -1.15
C VAL A 30 -3.01 -6.76 -2.51
N THR A 31 -2.70 -5.86 -3.45
CA THR A 31 -2.15 -6.18 -4.78
C THR A 31 -0.93 -5.32 -5.10
N ASN A 32 -0.12 -5.74 -6.06
CA ASN A 32 0.92 -4.89 -6.66
C ASN A 32 0.56 -4.60 -8.11
N LYS A 33 0.71 -3.34 -8.52
CA LYS A 33 0.51 -2.87 -9.90
C LYS A 33 1.66 -1.96 -10.32
N ALA A 34 1.87 -1.86 -11.64
CA ALA A 34 2.68 -0.79 -12.23
C ALA A 34 1.96 0.56 -12.04
N ILE A 35 2.69 1.66 -11.87
CA ILE A 35 2.08 2.99 -11.72
C ILE A 35 1.22 3.36 -12.93
N ALA A 36 1.65 2.96 -14.12
CA ALA A 36 0.87 3.17 -15.35
C ALA A 36 -0.51 2.50 -15.33
N ASN A 37 -0.65 1.42 -14.54
CA ASN A 37 -1.85 0.59 -14.43
C ASN A 37 -2.64 0.85 -13.14
N LEU A 38 -2.31 1.90 -12.39
CA LEU A 38 -3.13 2.33 -11.26
C LEU A 38 -4.49 2.82 -11.77
N ASP A 39 -5.53 2.42 -11.06
CA ASP A 39 -6.93 2.78 -11.31
C ASP A 39 -7.55 3.33 -10.03
N ALA A 40 -8.74 3.93 -10.14
CA ALA A 40 -9.44 4.56 -9.02
C ALA A 40 -10.02 3.55 -7.99
N SER A 41 -9.69 2.25 -8.10
CA SER A 41 -10.20 1.22 -7.19
C SER A 41 -9.38 1.09 -5.90
N ALA A 42 -8.20 1.73 -5.84
CA ALA A 42 -7.33 1.63 -4.68
C ALA A 42 -7.66 2.71 -3.66
N ASP A 43 -7.98 2.31 -2.42
CA ASP A 43 -8.16 3.24 -1.30
C ASP A 43 -6.81 3.77 -0.79
N LEU A 44 -5.77 2.93 -0.86
CA LEU A 44 -4.42 3.25 -0.40
C LEU A 44 -3.35 2.73 -1.38
N VAL A 45 -2.38 3.59 -1.71
CA VAL A 45 -1.28 3.29 -2.61
C VAL A 45 0.06 3.52 -1.91
N ILE A 46 0.86 2.44 -1.80
CA ILE A 46 2.24 2.51 -1.29
C ILE A 46 3.23 2.57 -2.45
N THR A 47 4.15 3.54 -2.44
CA THR A 47 5.21 3.69 -3.46
C THR A 47 6.55 4.07 -2.83
N GLN A 48 7.64 3.99 -3.60
CA GLN A 48 8.88 4.68 -3.20
C GLN A 48 8.72 6.19 -3.32
N ASN A 49 9.41 6.96 -2.46
CA ASN A 49 9.34 8.43 -2.41
C ASN A 49 9.42 9.09 -3.80
N GLN A 50 10.38 8.65 -4.63
CA GLN A 50 10.62 9.21 -5.98
C GLN A 50 9.46 8.99 -6.96
N LEU A 51 8.54 8.07 -6.64
CA LEU A 51 7.44 7.67 -7.50
C LEU A 51 6.07 8.10 -6.96
N THR A 52 6.02 8.65 -5.74
CA THR A 52 4.75 9.00 -5.07
C THR A 52 3.99 10.07 -5.83
N ASP A 53 4.65 11.13 -6.29
CA ASP A 53 3.96 12.20 -7.02
C ASP A 53 3.34 11.71 -8.33
N ARG A 54 4.00 10.77 -9.02
CA ARG A 54 3.46 10.15 -10.23
C ARG A 54 2.23 9.27 -9.91
N ALA A 55 2.23 8.58 -8.78
CA ALA A 55 1.08 7.79 -8.35
C ALA A 55 -0.10 8.70 -7.94
N ARG A 56 0.16 9.80 -7.24
CA ARG A 56 -0.85 10.82 -6.89
C ARG A 56 -1.55 11.38 -8.11
N GLN A 57 -0.83 11.64 -9.19
CA GLN A 57 -1.44 12.10 -10.45
C GLN A 57 -2.38 11.06 -11.08
N LYS A 58 -2.16 9.76 -10.83
CA LYS A 58 -2.99 8.67 -11.40
C LYS A 58 -4.22 8.37 -10.56
N THR A 59 -4.08 8.41 -9.23
CA THR A 59 -5.14 8.09 -8.27
C THR A 59 -5.18 9.16 -7.19
N PRO A 60 -5.64 10.39 -7.49
CA PRO A 60 -5.56 11.52 -6.57
C PRO A 60 -6.39 11.32 -5.30
N ASP A 61 -7.46 10.52 -5.39
CA ASP A 61 -8.40 10.27 -4.29
C ASP A 61 -7.91 9.17 -3.32
N ALA A 62 -6.90 8.39 -3.71
CA ALA A 62 -6.33 7.36 -2.86
C ALA A 62 -5.41 7.98 -1.79
N VAL A 63 -5.29 7.32 -0.64
CA VAL A 63 -4.28 7.66 0.37
C VAL A 63 -2.90 7.24 -0.15
N HIS A 64 -1.94 8.16 -0.22
CA HIS A 64 -0.58 7.86 -0.70
C HIS A 64 0.42 7.76 0.45
N VAL A 65 1.05 6.60 0.56
CA VAL A 65 2.12 6.34 1.53
C VAL A 65 3.43 6.13 0.78
N SER A 66 4.46 6.86 1.20
CA SER A 66 5.79 6.78 0.62
C SER A 66 6.71 5.97 1.53
N VAL A 67 7.54 5.10 0.95
CA VAL A 67 8.55 4.32 1.67
C VAL A 67 9.93 4.52 1.07
N ASP A 68 10.96 4.47 1.90
CA ASP A 68 12.36 4.48 1.44
C ASP A 68 12.75 3.12 0.83
N ASN A 69 12.25 2.03 1.44
CA ASN A 69 12.51 0.66 1.03
C ASN A 69 11.30 -0.24 1.31
N PHE A 70 10.94 -1.08 0.33
CA PHE A 70 9.80 -2.01 0.44
C PHE A 70 10.05 -3.17 1.42
N MET A 71 11.30 -3.47 1.76
CA MET A 71 11.62 -4.58 2.68
C MET A 71 11.50 -4.23 4.15
N ASN A 72 11.86 -3.00 4.50
CA ASN A 72 11.98 -2.59 5.88
C ASN A 72 11.63 -1.10 6.00
N SER A 73 10.34 -0.81 6.01
CA SER A 73 9.83 0.52 6.30
C SER A 73 8.86 0.46 7.48
N PRO A 74 9.03 1.32 8.50
CA PRO A 74 8.09 1.40 9.63
C PRO A 74 6.70 1.85 9.17
N LYS A 75 6.58 2.46 7.99
CA LYS A 75 5.30 2.88 7.38
C LYS A 75 4.33 1.72 7.17
N TYR A 76 4.82 0.49 7.04
CA TYR A 76 3.91 -0.66 6.96
C TYR A 76 3.14 -0.89 8.25
N ASP A 77 3.76 -0.65 9.40
CA ASP A 77 3.09 -0.79 10.69
C ASP A 77 2.07 0.34 10.87
N GLU A 78 2.41 1.57 10.47
CA GLU A 78 1.45 2.69 10.44
C GLU A 78 0.22 2.39 9.58
N VAL A 79 0.41 1.78 8.39
CA VAL A 79 -0.71 1.40 7.51
C VAL A 79 -1.57 0.31 8.15
N VAL A 80 -0.96 -0.67 8.83
CA VAL A 80 -1.72 -1.75 9.48
C VAL A 80 -2.56 -1.20 10.63
N GLU A 81 -2.02 -0.31 11.45
CA GLU A 81 -2.81 0.34 12.52
C GLU A 81 -3.92 1.23 11.94
N LEU A 82 -3.65 2.01 10.88
CA LEU A 82 -4.69 2.81 10.22
C LEU A 82 -5.86 1.96 9.73
N VAL A 83 -5.55 0.83 9.08
CA VAL A 83 -6.57 -0.12 8.63
C VAL A 83 -7.30 -0.72 9.84
N ARG A 84 -6.59 -1.08 10.90
CA ARG A 84 -7.18 -1.65 12.11
C ARG A 84 -8.17 -0.70 12.78
N ASP A 85 -7.81 0.57 12.91
CA ASP A 85 -8.64 1.59 13.54
C ASP A 85 -9.94 1.79 12.74
N GLN A 86 -9.85 1.86 11.41
CA GLN A 86 -11.03 1.92 10.53
C GLN A 86 -11.95 0.70 10.67
N HIS A 87 -11.40 -0.48 10.98
CA HIS A 87 -12.18 -1.69 11.24
C HIS A 87 -12.81 -1.72 12.64
N GLN A 88 -12.29 -0.98 13.62
CA GLN A 88 -12.82 -0.92 14.98
C GLN A 88 -13.92 0.12 15.14
N ASP A 89 -13.83 1.24 14.42
CA ASP A 89 -14.84 2.31 14.48
C ASP A 89 -16.16 1.96 13.75
N GLY A 90 -16.21 0.83 13.05
CA GLY A 90 -17.39 0.31 12.36
C GLY A 90 -18.18 -0.76 13.12
N ALA A 91 -17.83 -1.07 14.37
CA ALA A 91 -18.46 -2.10 15.21
C ALA A 91 -19.47 -1.54 16.24
#